data_AF-A0A932CP80-F1
#
_entry.id   AF-A0A932CP80-F1
#
_cell.length_a   1.000
_cell.length_b   1.000
_cell.length_c   1.000
_cell.angle_alpha   90.00
_cell.angle_beta   90.00
_cell.angle_gamma   90.00
#
_symmetry.space_group_name_H-M   'P 1'
#
loop_
_entity.id
_entity.type
_entity.pdbx_description
1 polymer ?
#
loop_
_entity_poly.entity_id
_entity_poly.type
_entity_poly.pdbx_seq_one_letter_code
_entity_poly.pdbx_strand_id
1 'polypeptide(L)'
;MMKAILIGVVALWVGGGWWLPRGVLSREGAATPAAGMLRIHGTSSPASSAPRSDLSPKAQRGSGPAVRVRIEGISLLEKVGNRKDLELQADSAVIYQGEDRIYLQNLQAAFYPDNGQVIRLMARSGKVDNVTKNMEMGGQVRVRREDGISLVTETLHWDNARREIWTQDPVRVRGNSLEVLGKGLISKIDADPLVLKGPVKALIWQNRS
;
A
#
# COMPACT_ATOMS: atom_id res chain seq x y z
N MET A 1 -17.16 -28.01 -20.09
CA MET A 1 -17.13 -27.85 -18.62
C MET A 1 -16.34 -26.58 -18.30
N MET A 2 -17.03 -25.45 -18.08
CA MET A 2 -16.42 -24.16 -17.75
C MET A 2 -16.45 -23.97 -16.23
N LYS A 3 -15.28 -23.78 -15.61
CA LYS A 3 -15.16 -23.32 -14.23
C LYS A 3 -15.10 -21.79 -14.25
N ALA A 4 -16.13 -21.16 -13.70
CA ALA A 4 -16.14 -19.73 -13.42
C ALA A 4 -15.11 -19.43 -12.32
N ILE A 5 -14.16 -18.53 -12.61
CA ILE A 5 -13.25 -17.96 -11.61
C ILE A 5 -13.96 -16.71 -11.08
N LEU A 6 -14.35 -16.74 -9.80
CA LEU A 6 -14.92 -15.60 -9.09
C LEU A 6 -13.85 -14.51 -9.00
N ILE A 7 -14.01 -13.45 -9.80
CA ILE A 7 -13.27 -12.20 -9.66
C ILE A 7 -13.89 -11.49 -8.45
N GLY A 8 -13.10 -11.31 -7.38
CA GLY A 8 -13.51 -10.54 -6.21
C GLY A 8 -14.01 -9.16 -6.65
N VAL A 9 -15.31 -8.96 -6.51
CA VAL A 9 -16.05 -7.80 -6.98
C VAL A 9 -15.59 -6.57 -6.20
N VAL A 10 -15.05 -5.59 -6.93
CA VAL A 10 -15.13 -4.17 -6.55
C VAL A 10 -16.61 -3.85 -6.43
N ALA A 11 -17.11 -3.64 -5.21
CA ALA A 11 -18.49 -3.23 -5.00
C ALA A 11 -18.68 -1.78 -5.46
N LEU A 12 -18.97 -1.60 -6.75
CA LEU A 12 -19.54 -0.37 -7.28
C LEU A 12 -20.99 -0.29 -6.82
N TRP A 13 -21.28 0.66 -5.94
CA TRP A 13 -22.66 0.98 -5.56
C TRP A 13 -23.36 1.67 -6.72
N VAL A 14 -24.30 0.97 -7.35
CA VAL A 14 -25.35 1.57 -8.19
C VAL A 14 -26.68 1.06 -7.64
N GLY A 15 -27.39 1.93 -6.91
CA GLY A 15 -28.83 1.87 -6.63
C GLY A 15 -29.48 0.54 -6.21
N GLY A 16 -29.77 0.40 -4.92
CA GLY A 16 -30.99 -0.23 -4.39
C GLY A 16 -31.10 -1.77 -4.35
N GLY A 17 -30.96 -2.36 -3.15
CA GLY A 17 -31.53 -3.67 -2.80
C GLY A 17 -30.52 -4.77 -2.44
N TRP A 18 -30.68 -5.37 -1.26
CA TRP A 18 -29.79 -6.43 -0.74
C TRP A 18 -30.24 -7.81 -1.20
N TRP A 19 -29.29 -8.65 -1.66
CA TRP A 19 -29.46 -10.10 -1.79
C TRP A 19 -28.36 -10.80 -1.00
N LEU A 20 -28.74 -11.56 0.03
CA LEU A 20 -27.84 -12.47 0.77
C LEU A 20 -28.17 -13.91 0.39
N PRO A 21 -27.22 -14.76 -0.02
CA PRO A 21 -27.43 -16.20 -0.04
C PRO A 21 -27.44 -16.73 1.39
N ARG A 22 -28.50 -17.47 1.74
CA ARG A 22 -28.61 -18.22 2.99
C ARG A 22 -27.59 -19.35 3.03
N GLY A 23 -26.82 -19.41 4.10
CA GLY A 23 -26.27 -20.67 4.62
C GLY A 23 -24.76 -20.73 4.72
N VAL A 24 -24.21 -20.24 5.83
CA VAL A 24 -23.14 -20.93 6.58
C VAL A 24 -23.35 -20.61 8.07
N LEU A 25 -23.76 -21.62 8.83
CA LEU A 25 -23.68 -21.65 10.29
C LEU A 25 -22.41 -22.43 10.66
N SER A 26 -21.51 -21.82 11.42
CA SER A 26 -20.99 -22.35 12.71
C SER A 26 -19.52 -22.02 13.03
N ARG A 27 -19.39 -21.52 14.26
CA ARG A 27 -18.32 -21.69 15.27
C ARG A 27 -17.07 -20.80 15.23
N GLU A 28 -17.16 -19.78 16.10
CA GLU A 28 -16.21 -19.36 17.14
C GLU A 28 -14.72 -19.24 16.80
N GLY A 29 -14.22 -17.99 16.87
CA GLY A 29 -12.83 -17.71 17.25
C GLY A 29 -11.95 -17.01 16.22
N ALA A 30 -12.46 -16.62 15.05
CA ALA A 30 -11.69 -15.82 14.10
C ALA A 30 -12.24 -14.40 14.06
N ALA A 31 -11.42 -13.42 14.45
CA ALA A 31 -11.66 -12.02 14.14
C ALA A 31 -11.93 -11.92 12.63
N THR A 32 -13.17 -11.59 12.27
CA THR A 32 -13.54 -11.39 10.88
C THR A 32 -12.69 -10.23 10.38
N PRO A 33 -11.89 -10.37 9.31
CA PRO A 33 -11.31 -9.19 8.69
C PRO A 33 -12.51 -8.35 8.24
N ALA A 34 -12.69 -7.19 8.88
CA ALA A 34 -13.69 -6.23 8.48
C ALA A 34 -13.38 -5.89 7.02
N ALA A 35 -14.22 -6.36 6.09
CA ALA A 35 -14.10 -6.03 4.69
C ALA A 35 -14.33 -4.51 4.56
N GLY A 36 -13.23 -3.75 4.53
CA GLY A 36 -13.27 -2.31 4.35
C GLY A 36 -13.95 -1.96 3.02
N MET A 37 -14.89 -1.01 3.04
CA MET A 37 -15.47 -0.46 1.83
C MET A 37 -14.42 0.33 1.05
N LEU A 38 -13.86 -0.31 0.03
CA LEU A 38 -12.94 0.25 -0.94
C LEU A 38 -13.64 1.35 -1.76
N ARG A 39 -13.35 2.62 -1.52
CA ARG A 39 -13.73 3.71 -2.43
C ARG A 39 -12.54 4.06 -3.31
N ILE A 40 -12.61 3.68 -4.58
CA ILE A 40 -11.65 4.10 -5.61
C ILE A 40 -12.25 5.29 -6.34
N HIS A 41 -11.62 6.45 -6.21
CA HIS A 41 -11.79 7.55 -7.16
C HIS A 41 -10.59 7.49 -8.11
N GLY A 42 -10.84 7.51 -9.42
CA GLY A 42 -9.81 7.52 -10.45
C GLY A 42 -10.41 7.34 -11.83
N THR A 43 -9.77 7.92 -12.84
CA THR A 43 -10.17 7.70 -14.23
C THR A 43 -9.43 6.48 -14.76
N SER A 44 -10.16 5.39 -15.00
CA SER A 44 -9.59 4.21 -15.64
C SER A 44 -9.68 4.35 -17.16
N SER A 45 -8.60 4.01 -17.86
CA SER A 45 -8.63 3.85 -19.32
C SER A 45 -8.41 2.38 -19.64
N PRO A 46 -9.38 1.66 -20.23
CA PRO A 46 -9.15 0.31 -20.71
C PRO A 46 -8.12 0.36 -21.85
N ALA A 47 -7.15 -0.55 -21.82
CA ALA A 47 -6.26 -0.74 -22.96
C ALA A 47 -7.11 -1.12 -24.18
N SER A 48 -7.12 -0.24 -25.18
CA SER A 48 -7.92 -0.31 -26.40
C SER A 48 -7.88 -1.70 -27.03
N SER A 49 -9.04 -2.36 -27.12
CA SER A 49 -9.26 -3.48 -28.02
C SER A 49 -9.82 -2.96 -29.34
N ALA A 50 -8.97 -2.84 -30.36
CA ALA A 50 -9.39 -2.57 -31.75
C ALA A 50 -9.00 -3.73 -32.68
N PRO A 51 -9.74 -3.95 -33.80
CA PRO A 51 -9.75 -5.20 -34.54
C PRO A 51 -8.57 -5.37 -35.53
N ARG A 52 -8.31 -6.63 -35.92
CA ARG A 52 -7.48 -7.03 -37.08
C ARG A 52 -8.04 -6.32 -38.35
N SER A 53 -7.31 -5.77 -39.31
CA SER A 53 -6.10 -6.23 -40.02
C SER A 53 -5.71 -5.20 -41.10
N ASP A 54 -4.45 -4.77 -41.18
CA ASP A 54 -3.63 -4.72 -42.40
C ASP A 54 -2.14 -4.51 -42.01
N LEU A 55 -1.24 -4.65 -42.97
CA LEU A 55 0.19 -4.92 -42.80
C LEU A 55 1.03 -3.63 -42.78
N SER A 56 1.91 -3.49 -41.79
CA SER A 56 3.18 -2.73 -41.89
C SER A 56 4.19 -3.24 -40.84
N PRO A 57 5.25 -3.97 -41.22
CA PRO A 57 6.22 -4.53 -40.28
C PRO A 57 7.44 -3.62 -40.12
N LYS A 58 7.28 -2.46 -39.46
CA LYS A 58 8.41 -1.78 -38.79
C LYS A 58 7.95 -0.70 -37.80
N ALA A 59 7.31 -1.14 -36.72
CA ALA A 59 7.30 -0.36 -35.49
C ALA A 59 7.72 -1.33 -34.38
N GLN A 60 8.93 -1.15 -33.88
CA GLN A 60 9.41 -1.79 -32.66
C GLN A 60 8.42 -1.47 -31.55
N ARG A 61 7.45 -2.37 -31.34
CA ARG A 61 6.63 -2.39 -30.13
C ARG A 61 7.60 -2.66 -28.99
N GLY A 62 7.72 -1.68 -28.10
CA GLY A 62 8.56 -1.80 -26.92
C GLY A 62 8.30 -3.13 -26.21
N SER A 63 9.38 -3.86 -25.95
CA SER A 63 9.40 -5.12 -25.19
C SER A 63 9.13 -4.85 -23.70
N GLY A 64 8.03 -4.16 -23.40
CA GLY A 64 7.52 -3.98 -22.04
C GLY A 64 6.38 -4.96 -21.77
N PRO A 65 6.15 -5.34 -20.50
CA PRO A 65 5.01 -6.17 -20.14
C PRO A 65 3.70 -5.51 -20.60
N ALA A 66 2.79 -6.31 -21.15
CA ALA A 66 1.50 -5.81 -21.63
C ALA A 66 0.67 -5.28 -20.45
N VAL A 67 0.18 -4.05 -20.55
CA VAL A 67 -0.68 -3.44 -19.51
C VAL A 67 -2.09 -4.02 -19.61
N ARG A 68 -2.65 -4.48 -18.49
CA ARG A 68 -4.05 -4.89 -18.37
C ARG A 68 -4.94 -3.72 -18.01
N VAL A 69 -4.55 -2.97 -16.98
CA VAL A 69 -5.30 -1.83 -16.44
C VAL A 69 -4.34 -0.70 -16.10
N ARG A 70 -4.73 0.53 -16.44
CA ARG A 70 -4.09 1.76 -15.99
C ARG A 70 -5.15 2.70 -15.43
N ILE A 71 -4.88 3.23 -14.25
CA ILE A 71 -5.73 4.19 -13.54
C ILE A 71 -4.87 5.40 -13.23
N GLU A 72 -5.36 6.57 -13.63
CA GLU A 72 -4.73 7.84 -13.27
C GLU A 72 -5.49 8.44 -12.08
N GLY A 73 -4.72 8.97 -11.12
CA GLY A 73 -5.19 9.54 -9.87
C GLY A 73 -5.98 8.54 -9.04
N ILE A 74 -5.29 7.66 -8.30
CA ILE A 74 -5.95 6.71 -7.40
C ILE A 74 -6.03 7.27 -5.99
N SER A 75 -7.22 7.16 -5.38
CA SER A 75 -7.42 7.33 -3.94
C SER A 75 -8.06 6.07 -3.38
N LEU A 76 -7.53 5.60 -2.26
CA LEU A 76 -7.93 4.43 -1.51
C LEU A 76 -8.17 4.83 -0.06
N LEU A 77 -9.31 4.42 0.49
CA LEU A 77 -9.62 4.54 1.91
C LEU A 77 -10.10 3.18 2.41
N GLU A 78 -9.39 2.64 3.40
CA GLU A 78 -9.78 1.45 4.15
C GLU A 78 -10.26 1.84 5.55
N LYS A 79 -11.28 1.12 6.02
CA LYS A 79 -11.91 1.35 7.31
C LYS A 79 -12.11 0.04 8.05
N VAL A 80 -11.92 0.09 9.37
CA VAL A 80 -12.34 -0.97 10.30
C VAL A 80 -13.52 -0.44 11.08
N GLY A 81 -14.72 -0.95 10.77
CA GLY A 81 -15.97 -0.36 11.23
C GLY A 81 -16.14 1.06 10.70
N ASN A 82 -16.32 2.04 11.61
CA ASN A 82 -16.43 3.46 11.25
C ASN A 82 -15.11 4.24 11.35
N ARG A 83 -14.01 3.60 11.76
CA ARG A 83 -12.70 4.24 11.89
C ARG A 83 -11.88 4.05 10.62
N LYS A 84 -11.19 5.11 10.20
CA LYS A 84 -10.18 5.02 9.14
C LYS A 84 -9.04 4.14 9.64
N ASP A 85 -8.53 3.26 8.79
CA ASP A 85 -7.37 2.41 9.08
C ASP A 85 -6.19 2.78 8.19
N LEU A 86 -6.47 2.95 6.89
CA LEU A 86 -5.51 3.35 5.88
C LEU A 86 -6.13 4.34 4.90
N GLU A 87 -5.40 5.40 4.58
CA GLU A 87 -5.60 6.21 3.38
C GLU A 87 -4.39 6.06 2.48
N LEU A 88 -4.61 5.90 1.18
CA LEU A 88 -3.56 5.86 0.18
C LEU A 88 -3.97 6.68 -1.04
N GLN A 89 -3.04 7.45 -1.56
CA GLN A 89 -3.17 8.19 -2.80
C GLN A 89 -1.94 7.95 -3.65
N ALA A 90 -2.10 7.89 -4.97
CA ALA A 90 -0.99 7.81 -5.90
C ALA A 90 -1.36 8.45 -7.24
N ASP A 91 -0.35 8.92 -7.95
CA ASP A 91 -0.53 9.58 -9.25
C ASP A 91 -1.07 8.60 -10.29
N SER A 92 -0.58 7.37 -10.30
CA SER A 92 -1.10 6.32 -11.17
C SER A 92 -0.98 4.93 -10.54
N ALA A 93 -1.85 4.04 -11.00
CA ALA A 93 -1.83 2.61 -10.68
C ALA A 93 -1.87 1.79 -11.97
N VAL A 94 -0.97 0.81 -12.08
CA VAL A 94 -0.85 -0.07 -13.25
C VAL A 94 -0.91 -1.53 -12.82
N ILE A 95 -1.68 -2.33 -13.56
CA ILE A 95 -1.71 -3.79 -13.43
C ILE A 95 -1.31 -4.36 -14.78
N TYR A 96 -0.29 -5.21 -14.80
CA TYR A 96 0.17 -5.89 -16.01
C TYR A 96 -0.59 -7.20 -16.24
N GLN A 97 -0.57 -7.67 -17.48
CA GLN A 97 -1.18 -8.94 -17.86
C GLN A 97 -0.45 -10.12 -17.21
N GLY A 98 -1.20 -10.97 -16.52
CA GLY A 98 -0.66 -12.15 -15.85
C GLY A 98 -0.02 -11.87 -14.49
N GLU A 99 -0.12 -10.64 -13.99
CA GLU A 99 0.37 -10.27 -12.66
C GLU A 99 -0.78 -10.00 -11.68
N ASP A 100 -0.55 -10.37 -10.42
CA ASP A 100 -1.43 -10.07 -9.28
C ASP A 100 -0.91 -8.88 -8.44
N ARG A 101 -0.09 -8.04 -9.07
CA ARG A 101 0.54 -6.88 -8.45
C ARG A 101 0.00 -5.57 -9.04
N ILE A 102 -0.16 -4.59 -8.17
CA ILE A 102 -0.52 -3.21 -8.53
C ILE A 102 0.73 -2.35 -8.35
N TYR A 103 1.15 -1.68 -9.40
CA TYR A 103 2.30 -0.78 -9.41
C TYR A 103 1.82 0.66 -9.26
N LEU A 104 2.30 1.34 -8.23
CA LEU A 104 1.91 2.70 -7.86
C LEU A 104 3.06 3.68 -8.14
N GLN A 105 2.72 4.88 -8.60
CA GLN A 105 3.67 5.98 -8.80
C GLN A 105 3.36 7.14 -7.85
N ASN A 106 4.40 7.70 -7.23
CA ASN A 106 4.34 8.84 -6.30
C ASN A 106 3.23 8.69 -5.26
N LEU A 107 3.33 7.65 -4.43
CA LEU A 107 2.31 7.37 -3.42
C LEU A 107 2.51 8.17 -2.14
N GLN A 108 1.38 8.45 -1.50
CA GLN A 108 1.26 8.96 -0.15
C GLN A 108 0.29 8.06 0.61
N ALA A 109 0.64 7.68 1.82
CA ALA A 109 -0.22 6.87 2.67
C ALA A 109 -0.32 7.47 4.07
N ALA A 110 -1.47 7.29 4.73
CA ALA A 110 -1.69 7.61 6.12
C ALA A 110 -2.28 6.40 6.83
N PHE A 111 -1.59 5.91 7.85
CA PHE A 111 -2.06 4.84 8.72
C PHE A 111 -2.60 5.44 10.01
N TYR A 112 -3.70 4.86 10.49
CA TYR A 112 -4.45 5.33 11.65
C TYR A 112 -4.43 4.26 12.76
N PRO A 113 -3.31 4.13 13.51
CA PRO A 113 -3.21 3.18 14.61
C PRO A 113 -4.16 3.54 15.76
N ASP A 114 -4.48 2.54 16.59
CA ASP A 114 -5.40 2.67 17.72
C ASP A 114 -4.94 3.66 18.80
N ASN A 115 -3.63 3.91 18.90
CA ASN A 115 -3.06 4.91 19.81
C ASN A 115 -3.33 6.36 19.38
N GLY A 116 -3.97 6.56 18.21
CA GLY A 116 -4.35 7.86 17.67
C GLY A 116 -3.23 8.64 16.97
N GLN A 117 -1.99 8.17 17.01
CA GLN A 117 -0.85 8.87 16.40
C GLN A 117 -0.77 8.54 14.91
N VAL A 118 -1.24 9.45 14.05
CA VAL A 118 -1.27 9.19 12.60
C VAL A 118 0.15 9.09 12.05
N ILE A 119 0.38 8.07 11.22
CA ILE A 119 1.66 7.84 10.57
C ILE A 119 1.49 8.11 9.08
N ARG A 120 2.20 9.12 8.58
CA ARG A 120 2.19 9.51 7.16
C ARG A 120 3.45 9.01 6.47
N LEU A 121 3.27 8.45 5.29
CA LEU A 121 4.32 7.90 4.46
C LEU A 121 4.27 8.53 3.06
N MET A 122 5.45 8.77 2.49
CA MET A 122 5.61 9.19 1.10
C MET A 122 6.68 8.33 0.42
N ALA A 123 6.42 7.90 -0.81
CA ALA A 123 7.37 7.13 -1.62
C ALA A 123 7.17 7.39 -3.12
N ARG A 124 8.24 7.27 -3.92
CA ARG A 124 8.18 7.49 -5.37
C ARG A 124 7.56 6.32 -6.14
N SER A 125 7.70 5.12 -5.60
CA SER A 125 7.14 3.91 -6.21
C SER A 125 6.57 2.99 -5.15
N GLY A 126 5.49 2.28 -5.50
CA GLY A 126 4.89 1.24 -4.68
C GLY A 126 4.56 0.00 -5.49
N LYS A 127 4.61 -1.16 -4.85
CA LYS A 127 4.08 -2.42 -5.38
C LYS A 127 3.18 -3.02 -4.32
N VAL A 128 1.92 -3.25 -4.66
CA VAL A 128 0.95 -3.87 -3.77
C VAL A 128 0.62 -5.25 -4.30
N ASP A 129 0.74 -6.25 -3.43
CA ASP A 129 0.22 -7.59 -3.70
C ASP A 129 -1.30 -7.57 -3.53
N ASN A 130 -2.04 -7.88 -4.59
CA ASN A 130 -3.50 -7.71 -4.58
C ASN A 130 -4.21 -8.70 -3.64
N VAL A 131 -3.57 -9.82 -3.28
CA VAL A 131 -4.14 -10.87 -2.44
C VAL A 131 -3.83 -10.60 -0.97
N THR A 132 -2.55 -10.46 -0.64
CA THR A 132 -2.07 -10.31 0.75
C THR A 132 -2.16 -8.87 1.25
N LYS A 133 -2.27 -7.90 0.34
CA LYS A 133 -2.18 -6.45 0.62
C LYS A 133 -0.83 -6.01 1.19
N ASN A 134 0.19 -6.86 1.09
CA ASN A 134 1.56 -6.47 1.40
C ASN A 134 2.04 -5.44 0.38
N MET A 135 2.86 -4.49 0.85
CA MET A 135 3.35 -3.40 0.02
C MET A 135 4.87 -3.29 0.11
N GLU A 136 5.50 -3.07 -1.03
CA GLU A 136 6.89 -2.62 -1.14
C GLU A 136 6.89 -1.18 -1.63
N MET A 137 7.60 -0.31 -0.93
CA MET A 137 7.70 1.12 -1.22
C MET A 137 9.17 1.47 -1.42
N GLY A 138 9.44 2.33 -2.39
CA GLY A 138 10.82 2.65 -2.79
C GLY A 138 11.00 4.08 -3.31
N GLY A 139 12.26 4.46 -3.47
CA GLY A 139 12.67 5.75 -3.99
C GLY A 139 12.57 6.83 -2.93
N GLN A 140 13.48 6.81 -1.95
CA GLN A 140 13.55 7.77 -0.84
C GLN A 140 12.26 7.82 -0.01
N VAL A 141 11.91 6.69 0.59
CA VAL A 141 10.74 6.58 1.47
C VAL A 141 10.91 7.49 2.68
N ARG A 142 9.88 8.29 2.97
CA ARG A 142 9.82 9.19 4.13
C ARG A 142 8.61 8.84 4.96
N VAL A 143 8.83 8.65 6.26
CA VAL A 143 7.79 8.41 7.24
C VAL A 143 7.82 9.52 8.27
N ARG A 144 6.65 10.02 8.66
CA ARG A 144 6.47 11.01 9.72
C ARG A 144 5.32 10.60 10.62
N ARG A 145 5.56 10.63 11.92
CA ARG A 145 4.56 10.46 12.96
C ARG A 145 4.22 11.84 13.55
N GLU A 146 3.02 11.99 14.09
CA GLU A 146 2.54 13.26 14.63
C GLU A 146 3.32 13.77 15.85
N ASP A 147 4.00 12.89 16.58
CA ASP A 147 4.84 13.21 17.74
C ASP A 147 6.21 13.86 17.38
N GLY A 148 6.46 14.08 16.09
CA GLY A 148 7.69 14.70 15.58
C GLY A 148 8.76 13.70 15.14
N ILE A 149 8.55 12.39 15.34
CA ILE A 149 9.47 11.37 14.85
C ILE A 149 9.38 11.27 13.32
N SER A 150 10.54 11.26 12.66
CA SER A 150 10.64 11.04 11.23
C SER A 150 11.67 9.97 10.89
N LEU A 151 11.42 9.25 9.81
CA LEU A 151 12.28 8.18 9.30
C LEU A 151 12.48 8.37 7.80
N VAL A 152 13.72 8.14 7.35
CA VAL A 152 14.07 8.10 5.93
C VAL A 152 14.84 6.81 5.64
N THR A 153 14.46 6.14 4.55
CA THR A 153 15.08 4.90 4.06
C THR A 153 14.94 4.84 2.52
N GLU A 154 15.66 3.93 1.87
CA GLU A 154 15.51 3.75 0.42
C GLU A 154 14.29 2.88 0.08
N THR A 155 14.16 1.73 0.73
CA THR A 155 12.98 0.86 0.64
C THR A 155 12.32 0.65 2.00
N LEU A 156 11.01 0.44 1.97
CA LEU A 156 10.21 0.06 3.13
C LEU A 156 9.15 -0.95 2.70
N HIS A 157 8.97 -1.99 3.50
CA HIS A 157 7.96 -3.01 3.29
C HIS A 157 6.87 -2.90 4.35
N TRP A 158 5.63 -3.13 3.95
CA TRP A 158 4.45 -3.28 4.79
C TRP A 158 3.97 -4.72 4.74
N ASP A 159 3.87 -5.34 5.92
CA ASP A 159 3.20 -6.61 6.13
C ASP A 159 1.80 -6.34 6.69
N ASN A 160 0.78 -6.55 5.87
CA ASN A 160 -0.60 -6.23 6.22
C ASN A 160 -1.15 -7.13 7.33
N ALA A 161 -0.81 -8.42 7.30
CA ALA A 161 -1.30 -9.38 8.27
C ALA A 161 -0.72 -9.12 9.67
N ARG A 162 0.55 -8.71 9.73
CA ARG A 162 1.25 -8.41 10.99
C ARG A 162 1.13 -6.95 11.43
N ARG A 163 0.65 -6.08 10.55
CA ARG A 163 0.65 -4.62 10.71
C ARG A 163 2.04 -4.09 11.06
N GLU A 164 3.02 -4.56 10.30
CA GLU A 164 4.45 -4.29 10.52
C GLU A 164 5.07 -3.57 9.33
N ILE A 165 5.90 -2.57 9.63
CA ILE A 165 6.84 -2.02 8.66
C ILE A 165 8.23 -2.62 8.89
N TRP A 166 8.95 -2.87 7.81
CA TRP A 166 10.34 -3.30 7.92
C TRP A 166 11.18 -2.87 6.72
N THR A 167 12.50 -2.81 6.93
CA THR A 167 13.49 -2.61 5.87
C THR A 167 14.80 -3.28 6.25
N GLN A 168 15.64 -3.56 5.27
CA GLN A 168 17.04 -4.00 5.46
C GLN A 168 18.04 -2.89 5.11
N ASP A 169 17.55 -1.78 4.54
CA ASP A 169 18.35 -0.67 4.07
C ASP A 169 18.86 0.20 5.24
N PRO A 170 19.85 1.07 4.98
CA PRO A 170 20.21 2.13 5.90
C PRO A 170 19.00 3.00 6.26
N VAL A 171 18.81 3.25 7.54
CA VAL A 171 17.72 4.05 8.08
C VAL A 171 18.26 5.24 8.84
N ARG A 172 17.65 6.40 8.62
CA ARG A 172 17.88 7.62 9.40
C ARG A 172 16.60 7.96 10.14
N VAL A 173 16.63 7.90 11.47
CA VAL A 173 15.53 8.27 12.35
C VAL A 173 15.88 9.57 13.03
N ARG A 174 14.96 10.54 13.03
CA ARG A 174 15.13 11.83 13.69
C ARG A 174 13.95 12.07 14.63
N GLY A 175 14.27 12.26 15.91
CA GLY A 175 13.35 12.76 16.93
C GLY A 175 13.69 14.20 17.32
N ASN A 176 13.18 14.63 18.48
CA ASN A 176 13.27 16.03 18.93
C ASN A 176 14.70 16.46 19.30
N SER A 177 15.46 15.61 19.99
CA SER A 177 16.80 15.92 20.50
C SER A 177 17.88 14.93 20.04
N LEU A 178 17.50 13.97 19.20
CA LEU A 178 18.34 12.84 18.80
C LEU A 178 18.10 12.50 17.33
N GLU A 179 19.20 12.14 16.66
CA GLU A 179 19.19 11.50 15.35
C GLU A 179 19.92 10.15 15.45
N VAL A 180 19.31 9.09 14.91
CA VAL A 180 19.86 7.74 14.90
C VAL A 180 20.04 7.29 13.46
N LEU A 181 21.25 6.88 13.13
CA LEU A 181 21.59 6.20 11.88
C LEU A 181 21.75 4.72 12.19
N GLY A 182 21.07 3.86 11.43
CA GLY A 182 21.16 2.42 11.59
C GLY A 182 21.05 1.69 10.26
N LYS A 183 21.08 0.36 10.31
CA LYS A 183 20.78 -0.49 9.16
C LYS A 183 19.69 -1.49 9.53
N GLY A 184 18.66 -1.53 8.70
CA GLY A 184 17.51 -2.37 8.90
C GLY A 184 16.63 -1.94 10.06
N LEU A 185 15.33 -2.13 9.91
CA LEU A 185 14.31 -1.75 10.87
C LEU A 185 13.15 -2.72 10.83
N ILE A 186 12.50 -2.89 11.97
CA ILE A 186 11.17 -3.49 12.09
C ILE A 186 10.38 -2.73 13.15
N SER A 187 9.11 -2.47 12.88
CA SER A 187 8.20 -1.85 13.84
C SER A 187 6.79 -2.30 13.56
N LYS A 188 6.05 -2.64 14.61
CA LYS A 188 4.59 -2.69 14.54
C LYS A 188 4.06 -1.26 14.48
N ILE A 189 2.95 -1.06 13.78
CA ILE A 189 2.36 0.27 13.66
C ILE A 189 1.44 0.61 14.85
N ASP A 190 0.80 -0.41 15.43
CA ASP A 190 -0.10 -0.27 16.58
C ASP A 190 0.62 -0.42 17.92
N ALA A 191 1.93 -0.67 17.91
CA ALA A 191 2.71 -0.87 19.12
C ALA A 191 4.11 -0.26 19.00
N ASP A 192 4.55 0.40 20.06
CA ASP A 192 5.96 0.69 20.30
C ASP A 192 6.62 -0.55 20.95
N PRO A 193 7.91 -0.85 20.69
CA PRO A 193 8.92 0.05 20.13
C PRO A 193 9.28 -0.18 18.64
N LEU A 194 9.90 0.85 18.05
CA LEU A 194 10.65 0.77 16.79
C LEU A 194 12.02 0.15 17.04
N VAL A 195 12.37 -0.91 16.30
CA VAL A 195 13.60 -1.69 16.52
C VAL A 195 14.51 -1.59 15.30
N LEU A 196 15.74 -1.11 15.53
CA LEU A 196 16.83 -1.16 14.54
C LEU A 196 17.58 -2.48 14.66
N LYS A 197 17.78 -3.18 13.53
CA LYS A 197 18.34 -4.54 13.54
C LYS A 197 19.87 -4.58 13.53
N GLY A 198 20.50 -3.60 12.89
CA GLY A 198 21.94 -3.50 12.73
C GLY A 198 22.60 -2.56 13.74
N PRO A 199 23.93 -2.34 13.60
CA PRO A 199 24.64 -1.37 14.41
C PRO A 199 24.05 0.03 14.22
N VAL A 200 24.01 0.79 15.30
CA VAL A 200 23.43 2.13 15.34
C VAL A 200 24.49 3.17 15.71
N LYS A 201 24.36 4.36 15.13
CA LYS A 201 25.09 5.56 15.52
C LYS A 201 24.09 6.62 15.93
N ALA A 202 24.17 7.05 17.18
CA ALA A 202 23.33 8.10 17.74
C ALA A 202 24.08 9.43 17.75
N LEU A 203 23.42 10.49 17.29
CA LEU A 203 23.87 11.88 17.32
C LEU A 203 22.89 12.66 18.20
N ILE A 204 23.35 13.10 19.37
CA ILE A 204 22.54 13.83 20.35
C ILE A 204 22.87 15.32 20.21
N TRP A 205 21.85 16.18 20.07
CA TRP A 205 22.06 17.62 20.10
C TRP A 205 22.12 18.10 21.55
N GLN A 206 23.31 18.51 22.01
CA GLN A 206 23.43 19.23 23.27
C GLN A 206 23.17 20.72 23.03
N ASN A 207 22.06 21.21 23.56
CA ASN A 207 21.84 22.65 23.65
C ASN A 207 22.71 23.17 24.80
N ARG A 208 23.84 23.81 24.50
CA ARG A 208 24.58 24.57 25.53
C ARG A 208 23.86 25.89 25.74
N SER A 209 23.08 25.97 26.82
CA SER A 209 22.62 27.21 27.44
C SER A 209 23.78 27.96 28.08
#